data_AF-A0A076HUS9-F1
#
_entry.id   AF-A0A076HUS9-F1
#
_cell.length_a   1.000
_cell.length_b   1.000
_cell.length_c   1.000
_cell.angle_alpha   90.00
_cell.angle_beta   90.00
_cell.angle_gamma   90.00
#
_symmetry.space_group_name_H-M   'P 1'
#
loop_
_entity.id
_entity.type
_entity.pdbx_description
1 polymer ?
#
loop_
_entity_poly.entity_id
_entity_poly.type
_entity_poly.pdbx_seq_one_letter_code
_entity_poly.pdbx_strand_id
1 'polypeptide(L)'
;MRFDTDSLNGGFRWAEVRSAYVVRYTLNNYQQPLDTMRRQRDSSFNFYSRDFDLPLSGFLPRPGGSLRFEQYSYRVLVPAAQRQYDVTNIELAFEEGKGCCACSQLTRRRFQLNSVPVTADPPDSQGLVLRR
;
A
#
# COMPACT_ATOMS: atom_id res chain seq x y z
N MET A 1 -1.46 -0.95 -4.15
CA MET A 1 -1.13 0.47 -4.45
C MET A 1 -0.36 0.45 -5.76
N ARG A 2 -0.60 1.39 -6.67
CA ARG A 2 -0.02 1.35 -8.03
C ARG A 2 0.72 2.62 -8.38
N PHE A 3 1.75 2.50 -9.20
CA PHE A 3 2.41 3.64 -9.81
C PHE A 3 1.71 4.00 -11.12
N ASP A 4 1.39 5.27 -11.31
CA ASP A 4 1.07 5.79 -12.63
C ASP A 4 2.34 5.74 -13.49
N THR A 5 2.30 5.06 -14.62
CA THR A 5 3.45 4.92 -15.52
C THR A 5 3.33 5.76 -16.77
N ASP A 6 2.29 6.60 -16.86
CA ASP A 6 2.14 7.54 -17.97
C ASP A 6 3.06 8.74 -17.79
N SER A 7 4.32 8.57 -18.15
CA SER A 7 5.33 9.61 -17.98
C SER A 7 5.07 10.88 -18.80
N LEU A 8 4.17 10.83 -19.80
CA LEU A 8 3.76 12.01 -20.58
C LEU A 8 2.76 12.88 -19.81
N ASN A 9 2.03 12.29 -18.85
CA ASN A 9 1.00 12.96 -18.07
C ASN A 9 1.35 13.03 -16.56
N GLY A 10 2.64 13.13 -16.23
CA GLY A 10 3.11 13.26 -14.84
C GLY A 10 3.24 11.94 -14.07
N GLY A 11 3.12 10.80 -14.74
CA GLY A 11 3.48 9.50 -14.21
C GLY A 11 5.00 9.26 -14.16
N PHE A 12 5.36 8.12 -13.62
CA PHE A 12 6.74 7.66 -13.52
C PHE A 12 7.22 6.96 -14.79
N ARG A 13 8.51 7.04 -15.05
CA ARG A 13 9.18 6.15 -16.01
C ARG A 13 9.36 4.78 -15.40
N TRP A 14 9.30 3.74 -16.24
CA TRP A 14 9.54 2.37 -15.79
C TRP A 14 10.90 2.17 -15.09
N ALA A 15 11.94 2.84 -15.59
CA ALA A 15 13.26 2.80 -14.97
C ALA A 15 13.26 3.39 -13.55
N GLU A 16 12.39 4.37 -13.27
CA GLU A 16 12.28 4.98 -11.95
C GLU A 16 11.61 4.03 -10.96
N VAL A 17 10.46 3.46 -11.35
CA VAL A 17 9.68 2.53 -10.51
C VAL A 17 10.47 1.26 -10.15
N ARG A 18 11.42 0.82 -11.00
CA ARG A 18 12.30 -0.33 -10.69
C ARG A 18 13.17 -0.13 -9.47
N SER A 19 13.48 1.13 -9.13
CA SER A 19 14.23 1.47 -7.92
C SER A 19 13.35 1.59 -6.68
N ALA A 20 12.03 1.49 -6.83
CA ALA A 20 11.11 1.74 -5.74
C ALA A 20 11.18 0.64 -4.67
N TYR A 21 11.01 1.05 -3.43
CA TYR A 21 10.88 0.16 -2.27
C TYR A 21 10.02 0.81 -1.20
N VAL A 22 9.55 0.00 -0.26
CA VAL A 22 8.73 0.43 0.85
C VAL A 22 9.45 0.10 2.15
N VAL A 23 9.53 1.06 3.06
CA VAL A 23 10.00 0.83 4.42
C VAL A 23 8.81 0.91 5.37
N ARG A 24 8.66 -0.08 6.24
CA ARG A 24 7.69 -0.09 7.34
C ARG A 24 8.36 0.39 8.61
N TYR A 25 7.68 1.20 9.40
CA TYR A 25 8.18 1.72 10.68
C TYR A 25 7.24 1.37 11.83
N THR A 26 7.76 1.27 13.05
CA THR A 26 6.95 1.37 14.26
C THR A 26 6.48 2.82 14.42
N LEU A 27 5.19 3.01 14.67
CA LEU A 27 4.58 4.32 14.94
C LEU A 27 4.66 5.31 13.76
N ASN A 28 3.95 6.44 13.86
CA ASN A 28 3.83 7.45 12.79
C ASN A 28 4.99 8.46 12.75
N ASN A 29 6.14 8.19 13.40
CA ASN A 29 7.27 9.11 13.49
C ASN A 29 8.48 8.73 12.62
N TYR A 30 8.42 7.58 11.92
CA TYR A 30 9.47 7.10 11.01
C TYR A 30 10.86 6.92 11.62
N GLN A 31 10.97 6.78 12.95
CA GLN A 31 12.28 6.73 13.61
C GLN A 31 12.90 5.33 13.60
N GLN A 32 12.06 4.29 13.64
CA GLN A 32 12.52 2.91 13.79
C GLN A 32 12.02 2.06 12.61
N PRO A 33 12.85 1.85 11.57
CA PRO A 33 12.49 0.97 10.48
C PRO A 33 12.41 -0.48 10.98
N LEU A 34 11.30 -1.15 10.68
CA LEU A 34 11.08 -2.56 11.00
C LEU A 34 11.50 -3.47 9.86
N ASP A 35 11.10 -3.10 8.64
CA ASP A 35 11.24 -3.96 7.48
C ASP A 35 11.32 -3.12 6.21
N THR A 36 12.00 -3.63 5.19
CA THR A 36 12.11 -3.00 3.88
C THR A 36 11.70 -4.00 2.81
N MET A 37 10.58 -3.71 2.17
CA MET A 37 10.04 -4.50 1.08
C MET A 37 10.48 -3.89 -0.25
N ARG A 38 11.14 -4.69 -1.05
CA ARG A 38 11.48 -4.35 -2.43
C ARG A 38 10.58 -5.18 -3.35
N ARG A 39 10.25 -4.65 -4.52
CA ARG A 39 9.56 -5.44 -5.52
C ARG A 39 10.42 -6.66 -5.86
N GLN A 40 9.95 -7.84 -5.48
CA GLN A 40 10.60 -9.09 -5.83
C GLN A 40 10.48 -9.23 -7.36
N ARG A 41 11.58 -9.52 -8.05
CA ARG A 41 11.51 -9.88 -9.48
C ARG A 41 10.83 -11.24 -9.54
N ASP A 42 9.52 -11.27 -9.71
CA ASP A 42 8.86 -12.51 -10.09
C ASP A 42 9.47 -12.98 -11.42
N SER A 43 10.01 -14.20 -11.40
CA SER A 43 10.57 -14.89 -12.57
C SER A 43 9.50 -15.24 -13.61
N SER A 44 8.22 -15.16 -13.24
CA SER A 44 7.07 -15.18 -14.12
C SER A 44 6.75 -13.75 -14.57
N PHE A 45 7.19 -13.43 -15.79
CA PHE A 45 6.93 -12.19 -16.51
C PHE A 45 5.42 -11.92 -16.72
N ASN A 46 4.72 -11.50 -15.67
CA ASN A 46 3.47 -10.76 -15.82
C ASN A 46 3.84 -9.28 -15.92
N PHE A 47 3.98 -8.78 -17.16
CA PHE A 47 4.19 -7.36 -17.47
C PHE A 47 3.07 -6.43 -16.94
N TYR A 48 2.04 -7.00 -16.31
CA TYR A 48 0.85 -6.31 -15.81
C TYR A 48 0.78 -6.17 -14.29
N SER A 49 1.63 -6.81 -13.48
CA SER A 49 1.65 -6.52 -12.04
C SER A 49 2.40 -5.20 -11.80
N ARG A 50 1.66 -4.09 -11.86
CA ARG A 50 2.14 -2.71 -11.67
C ARG A 50 2.09 -2.28 -10.20
N ASP A 51 1.77 -3.23 -9.33
CA ASP A 51 1.32 -2.97 -8.00
C ASP A 51 2.44 -3.28 -7.01
N PHE A 52 2.69 -2.34 -6.10
CA PHE A 52 3.19 -2.73 -4.80
C PHE A 52 1.98 -3.21 -4.03
N ASP A 53 1.89 -4.53 -3.92
CA ASP A 53 1.13 -5.13 -2.84
C ASP A 53 1.93 -4.89 -1.57
N LEU A 54 1.64 -3.75 -0.93
CA LEU A 54 1.86 -3.65 0.50
C LEU A 54 1.17 -4.89 1.07
N PRO A 55 1.85 -5.76 1.82
CA PRO A 55 1.24 -6.89 2.49
C PRO A 55 0.40 -6.34 3.64
N LEU A 56 -0.61 -5.54 3.34
CA LEU A 56 -1.74 -5.26 4.21
C LEU A 56 -2.67 -6.48 4.22
N SER A 57 -2.64 -7.28 3.15
CA SER A 57 -3.40 -8.53 2.97
C SER A 57 -2.79 -9.73 3.71
N GLY A 58 -1.49 -9.72 4.00
CA GLY A 58 -0.83 -10.80 4.76
C GLY A 58 -1.10 -10.77 6.27
N PHE A 59 -1.66 -9.66 6.77
CA PHE A 59 -2.06 -9.48 8.16
C PHE A 59 -3.58 -9.42 8.29
N LEU A 60 -4.34 -10.17 7.48
CA LEU A 60 -5.75 -10.33 7.73
C LEU A 60 -5.91 -11.02 9.09
N PRO A 61 -6.50 -10.36 10.10
CA PRO A 61 -6.76 -10.97 11.37
C PRO A 61 -7.82 -12.03 11.11
N ARG A 62 -7.79 -13.08 11.92
CA ARG A 62 -8.99 -13.87 12.10
C ARG A 62 -10.11 -12.96 12.63
N PRO A 63 -11.38 -13.22 12.26
CA PRO A 63 -12.52 -12.51 12.85
C PRO A 63 -12.37 -12.41 14.38
N GLY A 64 -12.49 -11.19 14.92
CA GLY A 64 -12.26 -10.87 16.34
C GLY A 64 -10.88 -10.31 16.72
N GLY A 65 -9.91 -10.25 15.80
CA GLY A 65 -8.61 -9.59 16.05
C GLY A 65 -8.65 -8.08 15.80
N SER A 66 -8.35 -7.28 16.83
CA SER A 66 -8.04 -5.85 16.65
C SER A 66 -6.77 -5.73 15.81
N LEU A 67 -6.92 -5.28 14.57
CA LEU A 67 -5.77 -4.96 13.74
C LEU A 67 -5.13 -3.68 14.21
N ARG A 68 -3.88 -3.82 14.64
CA ARG A 68 -3.00 -2.73 14.99
C ARG A 68 -2.37 -2.09 13.74
N PHE A 69 -3.10 -1.96 12.63
CA PHE A 69 -2.58 -1.26 11.45
C PHE A 69 -2.29 0.23 11.75
N GLU A 70 -3.02 0.80 12.71
CA GLU A 70 -2.75 2.12 13.28
C GLU A 70 -1.36 2.26 13.91
N GLN A 71 -0.69 1.14 14.23
CA GLN A 71 0.63 1.13 14.89
C GLN A 71 1.79 1.19 13.91
N TYR A 72 1.52 1.15 12.60
CA TYR A 72 2.55 1.17 11.57
C TYR A 72 2.39 2.36 10.64
N SER A 73 3.53 2.88 10.20
CA SER A 73 3.62 3.80 9.08
C SER A 73 4.49 3.20 7.98
N TYR A 74 4.26 3.63 6.75
CA TYR A 74 4.98 3.15 5.59
C TYR A 74 5.55 4.33 4.82
N ARG A 75 6.75 4.17 4.31
CA ARG A 75 7.38 5.13 3.41
C ARG A 75 7.71 4.43 2.10
N VAL A 76 7.06 4.86 1.03
CA VAL A 76 7.37 4.44 -0.33
C VAL A 76 8.43 5.37 -0.89
N LEU A 77 9.58 4.84 -1.26
CA LEU A 77 10.69 5.59 -1.82
C LEU A 77 10.85 5.22 -3.28
N VAL A 78 11.01 6.22 -4.14
CA VAL A 78 11.37 6.07 -5.56
C VAL A 78 12.65 6.88 -5.80
N PRO A 79 13.83 6.34 -5.43
CA PRO A 79 15.08 7.10 -5.44
C PRO A 79 15.44 7.69 -6.80
N ALA A 80 15.24 6.93 -7.88
CA ALA A 80 15.57 7.38 -9.23
C ALA A 80 14.71 8.58 -9.70
N ALA A 81 13.53 8.78 -9.11
CA ALA A 81 12.69 9.94 -9.36
C ALA A 81 12.81 11.02 -8.26
N GLN A 82 13.63 10.78 -7.23
CA GLN A 82 13.73 11.60 -6.01
C GLN A 82 12.37 11.85 -5.35
N ARG A 83 11.51 10.82 -5.34
CA ARG A 83 10.16 10.90 -4.74
C ARG A 83 10.04 10.02 -3.51
N GLN A 84 9.20 10.49 -2.59
CA GLN A 84 8.85 9.80 -1.35
C GLN A 84 7.36 9.99 -1.09
N TYR A 85 6.72 8.93 -0.61
CA TYR A 85 5.33 8.95 -0.17
C TYR A 85 5.21 8.35 1.22
N ASP A 86 4.65 9.14 2.11
CA ASP A 86 4.48 8.84 3.52
C ASP A 86 3.04 8.39 3.75
N VAL A 87 2.85 7.17 4.23
CA VAL A 87 1.55 6.56 4.48
C VAL A 87 1.38 6.32 5.98
N THR A 88 0.47 7.06 6.60
CA THR A 88 0.20 7.04 8.05
C THR A 88 -1.29 6.95 8.35
N ASN A 89 -1.62 6.80 9.64
CA ASN A 89 -3.00 6.86 10.13
C ASN A 89 -3.93 5.90 9.39
N ILE A 90 -3.45 4.67 9.19
CA ILE A 90 -4.15 3.64 8.41
C ILE A 90 -5.30 3.08 9.23
N GLU A 91 -6.51 3.27 8.72
CA GLU A 91 -7.75 2.73 9.26
C GLU A 91 -8.34 1.76 8.23
N LEU A 92 -8.47 0.50 8.63
CA LEU A 92 -9.15 -0.53 7.85
C LEU A 92 -10.34 -1.05 8.65
N ALA A 93 -11.52 -1.14 8.02
CA ALA A 93 -12.68 -1.81 8.62
C ALA A 93 -13.07 -3.01 7.77
N PHE A 94 -13.53 -4.06 8.44
CA PHE A 94 -13.95 -5.30 7.81
C PHE A 94 -15.33 -5.68 8.32
N GLU A 95 -16.13 -6.28 7.46
CA GLU A 95 -17.37 -6.96 7.81
C GLU A 95 -17.17 -8.47 7.71
N GLU A 96 -17.68 -9.22 8.68
CA GLU A 96 -17.63 -10.68 8.64
C GLU A 96 -18.54 -11.21 7.52
N GLY A 97 -17.98 -12.04 6.64
CA GLY A 97 -18.77 -12.75 5.64
C GLY A 97 -19.79 -13.68 6.30
N LYS A 98 -20.93 -13.90 5.65
CA LYS A 98 -21.95 -14.87 6.10
C LYS A 98 -21.88 -16.14 5.24
N GLY A 99 -22.13 -17.30 5.86
CA GLY A 99 -22.23 -18.60 5.18
C GLY A 99 -21.00 -19.50 5.33
N CYS A 100 -20.97 -20.59 4.55
CA CYS A 100 -19.98 -21.67 4.67
C CYS A 100 -18.54 -21.26 4.25
N CYS A 101 -18.39 -20.12 3.57
CA CYS A 101 -17.11 -19.52 3.17
C CYS A 101 -17.00 -18.07 3.66
N ALA A 102 -17.30 -17.83 4.94
CA ALA A 102 -17.31 -16.53 5.61
C ALA A 102 -15.92 -15.84 5.60
N CYS A 103 -15.51 -15.30 4.46
CA CYS A 103 -14.35 -14.43 4.36
C CYS A 103 -14.75 -13.02 4.78
N SER A 104 -13.98 -12.41 5.67
CA SER A 104 -14.16 -11.01 6.01
C SER A 104 -13.94 -10.14 4.77
N GLN A 105 -14.85 -9.20 4.55
CA GLN A 105 -14.78 -8.25 3.45
C GLN A 105 -14.27 -6.92 3.98
N LEU A 106 -13.28 -6.33 3.30
CA LEU A 106 -12.86 -4.96 3.60
C LEU A 106 -14.01 -4.03 3.24
N THR A 107 -14.46 -3.19 4.17
CA THR A 107 -15.54 -2.23 3.95
C THR A 107 -15.05 -0.78 4.02
N ARG A 108 -13.88 -0.55 4.63
CA ARG A 108 -13.28 0.77 4.72
C ARG A 108 -11.77 0.72 4.57
N ARG A 109 -11.21 1.70 3.85
CA ARG A 109 -9.77 1.95 3.76
C ARG A 109 -9.52 3.45 3.75
N ARG A 110 -9.01 3.96 4.88
CA ARG A 110 -8.60 5.35 5.04
C ARG A 110 -7.16 5.41 5.51
N PHE A 111 -6.44 6.43 5.10
CA PHE A 111 -5.07 6.69 5.50
C PHE A 111 -4.70 8.14 5.15
N GLN A 112 -3.53 8.58 5.57
CA GLN A 112 -2.94 9.83 5.09
C GLN A 112 -1.79 9.52 4.13
N LEU A 113 -1.78 10.16 2.97
CA LEU A 113 -0.69 10.15 2.01
C LEU A 113 -0.01 11.52 2.02
N ASN A 114 1.26 11.59 2.43
CA ASN A 114 1.97 12.85 2.61
C ASN A 114 1.14 13.85 3.46
N SER A 115 0.56 13.35 4.56
CA SER A 115 -0.36 14.08 5.45
C SER A 115 -1.71 14.48 4.84
N VAL A 116 -2.00 14.14 3.58
CA VAL A 116 -3.30 14.37 2.94
C VAL A 116 -4.21 13.16 3.19
N PRO A 117 -5.41 13.34 3.78
CA PRO A 117 -6.36 12.26 3.96
C PRO A 117 -6.80 11.66 2.62
N VAL A 118 -6.75 10.34 2.52
CA VAL A 118 -7.22 9.55 1.38
C VAL A 118 -8.25 8.55 1.87
N THR A 119 -9.39 8.48 1.18
CA THR A 119 -10.40 7.45 1.36
C THR A 119 -10.49 6.65 0.07
N ALA A 120 -10.42 5.34 0.17
CA ALA A 120 -10.45 4.44 -0.99
C ALA A 120 -11.26 3.19 -0.63
N ASP A 121 -12.50 3.42 -0.22
CA ASP A 121 -13.45 2.40 0.23
C ASP A 121 -13.93 1.54 -0.96
N PRO A 122 -14.13 0.22 -0.79
CA PRO A 122 -14.66 -0.64 -1.84
C PRO A 122 -16.05 -0.18 -2.34
N PRO A 123 -16.41 -0.38 -3.62
CA PRO A 123 -15.78 -1.26 -4.60
C PRO A 123 -14.65 -0.59 -5.41
N ASP A 124 -14.10 0.54 -4.95
CA ASP A 124 -13.07 1.28 -5.65
C ASP A 124 -11.79 0.43 -5.86
N SER A 125 -11.79 -0.29 -6.97
CA SER A 125 -10.81 -1.31 -7.36
C SER A 125 -9.52 -0.71 -7.87
N GLN A 126 -9.50 0.60 -8.16
CA GLN A 126 -8.34 1.24 -8.76
C GLN A 126 -7.17 1.39 -7.79
N GLY A 127 -7.44 1.29 -6.49
CA GLY A 127 -6.44 1.48 -5.44
C GLY A 127 -5.80 2.87 -5.47
N LEU A 128 -4.90 3.13 -4.51
CA LEU A 128 -4.13 4.36 -4.53
C LEU A 128 -3.18 4.39 -5.73
N VAL A 129 -3.20 5.48 -6.49
CA VAL A 129 -2.29 5.76 -7.61
C VAL A 129 -1.24 6.79 -7.20
N LEU A 130 0.03 6.42 -7.26
CA LEU A 130 1.16 7.32 -7.01
C LEU A 130 1.63 7.96 -8.32
N ARG A 131 1.82 9.28 -8.32
CA ARG A 131 2.29 10.08 -9.45
C ARG A 131 3.52 10.88 -9.09
N ARG A 132 4.35 11.21 -10.09
CA ARG A 132 5.68 11.79 -9.91
C ARG A 132 5.61 13.09 -9.13
#